data_AF-A0A828Z226-F1
#
_entry.id   AF-A0A828Z226-F1
#
_cell.length_a   1.000
_cell.length_b   1.000
_cell.length_c   1.000
_cell.angle_alpha   90.00
_cell.angle_beta   90.00
_cell.angle_gamma   90.00
#
_symmetry.space_group_name_H-M   'P 1'
#
loop_
_entity.id
_entity.type
_entity.pdbx_description
1 polymer ?
#
loop_
_entity_poly.entity_id
_entity_poly.type
_entity_poly.pdbx_seq_one_letter_code
_entity_poly.pdbx_strand_id
1 'polypeptide(L)'
;MDEKEELTVKSFEELSYFDNLALYYLCNEAPPQTLALAFLVGDSKVCGSMLGVLEGKRREYVHQLMAEQKEAEIAKKESAVQGLLIIAEGLITRKLIEKKGKFYYGTKR
;
A
#
# COMPACT_ATOMS: atom_id res chain seq x y z
N MET A 1 25.26 -13.44 1.31
CA MET A 1 23.95 -13.43 0.64
C MET A 1 23.12 -12.43 1.41
N ASP A 2 22.85 -11.30 0.79
CA ASP A 2 22.44 -10.06 1.44
C ASP A 2 21.02 -10.14 2.01
N GLU A 3 20.89 -10.04 3.34
CA GLU A 3 19.59 -9.91 4.06
C GLU A 3 18.71 -8.77 3.52
N LYS A 4 19.30 -7.81 2.78
CA LYS A 4 18.59 -6.70 2.14
C LYS A 4 17.68 -7.11 0.98
N GLU A 5 17.99 -8.18 0.24
CA GLU A 5 17.16 -8.59 -0.89
C GLU A 5 15.81 -9.19 -0.44
N GLU A 6 15.73 -9.71 0.80
CA GLU A 6 14.51 -10.30 1.33
C GLU A 6 13.46 -9.26 1.75
N LEU A 7 13.85 -8.02 2.09
CA LEU A 7 12.96 -7.03 2.70
C LEU A 7 12.29 -6.07 1.70
N THR A 8 12.59 -6.18 0.41
CA THR A 8 12.05 -5.29 -0.63
C THR A 8 10.71 -5.79 -1.17
N VAL A 9 9.78 -4.87 -1.40
CA VAL A 9 8.48 -5.14 -2.04
C VAL A 9 8.59 -4.67 -3.49
N LYS A 10 8.64 -5.61 -4.44
CA LYS A 10 9.12 -5.31 -5.80
C LYS A 10 8.05 -4.75 -6.72
N SER A 11 6.78 -4.99 -6.43
CA SER A 11 5.67 -4.53 -7.25
C SER A 11 4.41 -4.29 -6.43
N PHE A 12 3.47 -3.56 -7.00
CA PHE A 12 2.18 -3.28 -6.35
C PHE A 12 1.36 -4.56 -6.13
N GLU A 13 1.48 -5.54 -7.02
CA GLU A 13 0.80 -6.83 -6.93
C GLU A 13 1.27 -7.66 -5.72
N GLU A 14 2.50 -7.47 -5.25
CA GLU A 14 2.98 -8.15 -4.04
C GLU A 14 2.20 -7.74 -2.78
N LEU A 15 1.55 -6.57 -2.79
CA LEU A 15 0.64 -6.16 -1.71
C LEU A 15 -0.56 -7.10 -1.56
N SER A 16 -0.89 -7.91 -2.58
CA SER A 16 -1.90 -8.97 -2.46
C SER A 16 -1.52 -10.07 -1.45
N TYR A 17 -0.24 -10.20 -1.10
CA TYR A 17 0.26 -11.17 -0.14
C TYR A 17 0.32 -10.63 1.30
N PHE A 18 -0.10 -9.38 1.51
CA PHE A 18 -0.20 -8.78 2.83
C PHE A 18 -1.48 -9.26 3.51
N ASP A 19 -1.39 -9.62 4.78
CA ASP A 19 -2.57 -9.82 5.61
C ASP A 19 -3.28 -8.50 5.92
N ASN A 20 -4.50 -8.58 6.46
CA ASN A 20 -5.30 -7.39 6.74
C ASN A 20 -4.61 -6.42 7.70
N LEU A 21 -3.79 -6.90 8.64
CA LEU A 21 -3.10 -6.05 9.60
C LEU A 21 -1.92 -5.30 8.94
N ALA A 22 -1.15 -5.98 8.09
CA ALA A 22 -0.10 -5.38 7.29
C ALA A 22 -0.67 -4.33 6.32
N LEU A 23 -1.77 -4.66 5.63
CA LEU A 23 -2.49 -3.70 4.78
C LEU A 23 -3.01 -2.51 5.59
N TYR A 24 -3.55 -2.75 6.79
CA TYR A 24 -4.02 -1.68 7.68
C TYR A 24 -2.88 -0.74 8.07
N TYR A 25 -1.70 -1.26 8.43
CA TYR A 25 -0.53 -0.41 8.72
C TYR A 25 -0.09 0.40 7.50
N LEU A 26 0.01 -0.23 6.33
CA LEU A 26 0.37 0.46 5.09
C LEU A 26 -0.62 1.58 4.75
N CYS A 27 -1.91 1.28 4.76
CA CYS A 27 -2.95 2.23 4.43
C CYS A 27 -3.05 3.37 5.44
N ASN A 28 -2.69 3.14 6.71
CA ASN A 28 -2.71 4.20 7.71
C ASN A 28 -1.49 5.11 7.68
N GLU A 29 -0.31 4.56 7.41
CA GLU A 29 0.93 5.31 7.24
C GLU A 29 0.92 6.15 5.95
N ALA A 30 0.27 5.62 4.90
CA ALA A 30 0.21 6.30 3.60
C ALA A 30 -0.70 7.54 3.61
N PRO A 31 -0.24 8.66 3.03
CA PRO A 31 -1.11 9.82 2.82
C PRO A 31 -2.34 9.46 1.97
N PRO A 32 -3.55 9.98 2.28
CA PRO A 32 -4.75 9.70 1.50
C PRO A 32 -4.61 10.02 0.01
N GLN A 33 -3.90 11.10 -0.33
CA GLN A 33 -3.60 11.47 -1.72
C GLN A 33 -2.79 10.40 -2.45
N THR A 34 -1.78 9.83 -1.79
CA THR A 34 -0.93 8.78 -2.34
C THR A 34 -1.73 7.51 -2.60
N LEU A 35 -2.60 7.12 -1.66
CA LEU A 35 -3.53 5.99 -1.86
C LEU A 35 -4.45 6.24 -3.06
N ALA A 36 -5.08 7.41 -3.12
CA ALA A 36 -6.00 7.76 -4.19
C ALA A 36 -5.33 7.69 -5.57
N LEU A 37 -4.14 8.29 -5.72
CA LEU A 37 -3.40 8.26 -6.98
C LEU A 37 -2.95 6.85 -7.37
N ALA A 38 -2.43 6.07 -6.43
CA ALA A 38 -2.00 4.72 -6.69
C ALA A 38 -3.18 3.81 -7.09
N PHE A 39 -4.34 3.98 -6.46
CA PHE A 39 -5.54 3.18 -6.76
C PHE A 39 -6.14 3.47 -8.14
N LEU A 40 -5.75 4.57 -8.80
CA LEU A 40 -6.17 4.86 -10.17
C LEU A 40 -5.41 4.04 -11.22
N VAL A 41 -4.28 3.42 -10.87
CA VAL A 41 -3.44 2.63 -11.79
C VAL A 41 -3.09 1.24 -11.29
N GLY A 42 -3.21 0.99 -9.98
CA GLY A 42 -2.92 -0.30 -9.36
C GLY A 42 -3.96 -1.37 -9.69
N ASP A 43 -3.61 -2.63 -9.46
CA ASP A 43 -4.53 -3.74 -9.65
C ASP A 43 -5.80 -3.57 -8.79
N SER A 44 -6.96 -3.71 -9.44
CA SER A 44 -8.26 -3.46 -8.82
C SER A 44 -8.56 -4.36 -7.61
N LYS A 45 -8.06 -5.60 -7.58
CA LYS A 45 -8.28 -6.51 -6.46
C LYS A 45 -7.45 -6.09 -5.25
N VAL A 46 -6.17 -5.74 -5.49
CA VAL A 46 -5.29 -5.21 -4.45
C VAL A 46 -5.87 -3.92 -3.86
N CYS A 47 -6.30 -2.99 -4.71
CA CYS A 47 -6.93 -1.74 -4.29
C CYS A 47 -8.20 -2.01 -3.46
N GLY A 48 -9.02 -2.96 -3.88
CA GLY A 48 -10.21 -3.39 -3.13
C GLY A 48 -9.90 -3.90 -1.73
N SER A 49 -8.87 -4.74 -1.58
CA SER A 49 -8.40 -5.22 -0.28
C SER A 49 -7.89 -4.09 0.61
N MET A 50 -7.12 -3.15 0.04
CA MET A 50 -6.61 -1.97 0.76
C MET A 50 -7.74 -1.02 1.21
N LEU A 51 -8.72 -0.77 0.35
CA LEU A 51 -9.92 0.00 0.73
C LEU A 51 -10.70 -0.71 1.83
N GLY A 52 -10.77 -2.04 1.78
CA GLY A 52 -11.48 -2.88 2.76
C GLY A 52 -10.95 -2.75 4.19
N VAL A 53 -9.66 -2.48 4.38
CA VAL A 53 -9.04 -2.30 5.71
C VAL A 53 -9.08 -0.86 6.23
N LEU A 54 -9.45 0.11 5.38
CA LEU A 54 -9.64 1.51 5.81
C LEU A 54 -10.95 1.69 6.59
N GLU A 55 -10.91 2.58 7.59
CA GLU A 55 -12.11 3.06 8.29
C GLU A 55 -13.06 3.82 7.35
N GLY A 56 -14.37 3.79 7.64
CA GLY A 56 -15.41 4.32 6.74
C GLY A 56 -15.14 5.75 6.24
N LYS A 57 -14.89 6.69 7.16
CA LYS A 57 -14.61 8.10 6.79
C LYS A 57 -13.35 8.25 5.93
N ARG A 58 -12.28 7.50 6.25
CA ARG A 58 -11.01 7.55 5.49
C ARG A 58 -11.19 6.94 4.10
N ARG A 59 -11.94 5.85 4.00
CA ARG A 59 -12.29 5.19 2.73
C ARG A 59 -13.10 6.11 1.83
N GLU A 60 -14.14 6.76 2.36
CA GLU A 60 -14.94 7.75 1.63
C GLU A 60 -14.07 8.89 1.11
N TYR A 61 -13.19 9.42 1.95
CA TYR A 61 -12.29 10.49 1.57
C TYR A 61 -11.29 10.08 0.47
N VAL A 62 -10.72 8.87 0.54
CA VAL A 62 -9.86 8.34 -0.53
C VAL A 62 -10.64 8.20 -1.84
N HIS A 63 -11.88 7.71 -1.81
CA HIS A 63 -12.72 7.65 -3.02
C HIS A 63 -13.01 9.02 -3.61
N GLN A 64 -13.29 10.02 -2.78
CA GLN A 64 -13.47 11.40 -3.25
C GLN A 64 -12.19 11.89 -3.95
N LEU A 65 -11.03 11.71 -3.32
CA LEU A 65 -9.74 12.10 -3.87
C LEU A 65 -9.42 11.38 -5.19
N MET A 66 -9.83 10.11 -5.35
CA MET A 66 -9.70 9.39 -6.62
C MET A 66 -10.50 10.06 -7.74
N ALA A 67 -11.73 10.50 -7.45
CA ALA A 67 -12.57 11.18 -8.42
C ALA A 67 -11.98 12.54 -8.83
N GLU A 68 -11.48 13.31 -7.86
CA GLU A 68 -10.84 14.61 -8.08
C GLU A 68 -9.54 14.49 -8.92
N GLN A 69 -8.85 13.36 -8.81
CA GLN A 69 -7.53 13.14 -9.44
C GLN A 69 -7.57 12.21 -10.65
N LYS A 70 -8.76 11.89 -11.15
CA LYS A 70 -8.94 10.96 -12.28
C LYS A 70 -8.08 11.34 -13.48
N GLU A 71 -8.00 12.64 -13.79
CA GLU A 71 -7.26 13.20 -14.93
C GLU A 71 -5.81 13.59 -14.59
N ALA A 72 -5.29 13.22 -13.42
CA ALA A 72 -3.90 13.47 -13.07
C ALA A 72 -2.94 12.74 -14.03
N GLU A 73 -1.78 13.35 -14.28
CA GLU A 73 -0.72 12.80 -15.12
C GLU A 73 -0.31 11.40 -14.67
N ILE A 74 -0.05 10.51 -15.64
CA ILE A 74 0.32 9.11 -15.36
C ILE A 74 1.55 9.02 -14.46
N ALA A 75 2.55 9.89 -14.69
CA ALA A 75 3.78 9.93 -13.90
C ALA A 75 3.52 10.19 -12.41
N LYS A 76 2.50 10.98 -12.05
CA LYS A 76 2.11 11.23 -10.65
C LYS A 76 1.48 9.98 -10.02
N LYS A 77 0.69 9.25 -10.78
CA LYS A 77 0.05 8.00 -10.34
C LYS A 77 1.09 6.91 -10.12
N GLU A 78 2.03 6.76 -11.05
CA GLU A 78 3.17 5.84 -10.93
C GLU A 78 4.09 6.22 -9.75
N SER A 79 4.37 7.51 -9.56
CA SER A 79 5.13 7.98 -8.40
C SER A 79 4.44 7.66 -7.08
N ALA A 80 3.10 7.72 -7.04
CA ALA A 80 2.33 7.33 -5.87
C ALA A 80 2.41 5.82 -5.58
N VAL A 81 2.42 4.98 -6.62
CA VAL A 81 2.67 3.54 -6.48
C VAL A 81 4.05 3.30 -5.86
N GLN A 82 5.10 3.94 -6.38
CA GLN A 82 6.46 3.82 -5.81
C GLN A 82 6.52 4.30 -4.36
N GLY A 83 5.84 5.41 -4.05
CA GLY A 83 5.71 5.91 -2.68
C GLY A 83 5.09 4.89 -1.72
N LEU A 84 4.07 4.14 -2.15
CA LEU A 84 3.49 3.07 -1.33
C LEU A 84 4.47 1.92 -1.08
N LEU A 85 5.25 1.52 -2.09
CA LEU A 85 6.25 0.46 -1.93
C LEU A 85 7.33 0.87 -0.91
N ILE A 86 7.82 2.10 -0.99
CA ILE A 86 8.78 2.66 -0.02
C ILE A 86 8.21 2.66 1.40
N ILE A 87 6.93 3.02 1.56
CA ILE A 87 6.28 2.98 2.87
C ILE A 87 6.17 1.55 3.40
N ALA A 88 5.81 0.59 2.54
CA ALA A 88 5.75 -0.82 2.91
C ALA A 88 7.12 -1.35 3.37
N GLU A 89 8.19 -1.02 2.65
CA GLU A 89 9.57 -1.34 3.05
C GLU A 89 9.96 -0.70 4.38
N GLY A 90 9.55 0.55 4.61
CA GLY A 90 9.73 1.23 5.89
C GLY A 90 9.00 0.54 7.05
N LEU A 91 7.82 -0.03 6.82
CA LEU A 91 7.08 -0.80 7.82
C LEU A 91 7.74 -2.15 8.11
N ILE A 92 8.29 -2.81 7.08
CA ILE A 92 9.07 -4.05 7.22
C ILE A 92 10.35 -3.79 8.03
N THR A 93 11.09 -2.74 7.68
CA THR A 93 12.34 -2.35 8.37
C THR A 93 12.11 -2.03 9.85
N ARG A 94 10.95 -1.42 10.17
CA ARG A 94 10.53 -1.12 11.55
C ARG A 94 9.92 -2.33 12.29
N LYS A 95 9.91 -3.52 11.67
CA LYS A 95 9.33 -4.76 12.21
C LYS A 95 7.84 -4.64 12.55
N LEU A 96 7.12 -3.72 11.92
CA LEU A 96 5.66 -3.63 11.99
C LEU A 96 5.00 -4.62 11.01
N ILE A 97 5.73 -5.01 9.97
CA ILE A 97 5.36 -6.06 9.04
C ILE A 97 6.51 -7.06 8.98
N GLU A 98 6.18 -8.34 9.04
CA GLU A 98 7.14 -9.45 8.97
C GLU A 98 6.88 -10.27 7.71
N LYS A 99 7.92 -10.47 6.90
CA LYS A 99 7.85 -11.34 5.71
C LYS A 99 8.12 -12.79 6.10
N LYS A 100 7.25 -13.71 5.68
CA LYS A 100 7.41 -15.16 5.84
C LYS A 100 7.18 -15.85 4.50
N GLY A 101 8.27 -16.19 3.83
CA GLY A 101 8.23 -16.67 2.45
C GLY A 101 7.68 -15.59 1.52
N LYS A 102 6.59 -15.88 0.80
CA LYS A 102 5.92 -14.93 -0.09
C LYS A 102 4.89 -14.02 0.60
N PHE A 103 4.55 -14.29 1.85
CA PHE A 103 3.49 -13.59 2.57
C PHE A 103 4.04 -12.55 3.54
N TYR A 104 3.26 -11.51 3.81
CA TYR A 104 3.60 -10.42 4.71
C TYR A 104 2.55 -10.28 5.80
N TYR A 105 2.98 -10.25 7.06
CA TYR A 105 2.09 -10.29 8.22
C TYR A 105 2.30 -9.08 9.11
N GLY A 106 1.21 -8.43 9.51
CA GLY A 106 1.28 -7.36 10.50
C GLY A 106 1.66 -7.92 11.87
N THR A 107 2.58 -7.27 12.56
CA THR A 107 2.98 -7.68 13.91
C THR A 107 2.11 -6.97 14.94
N LYS A 108 1.59 -7.72 15.92
CA LYS A 108 0.96 -7.14 17.11
C LYS A 108 2.09 -6.83 18.10
N ARG A 109 2.12 -5.60 18.60
CA ARG A 109 2.97 -5.24 19.75
C ARG A 109 2.36 -5.80 21.03
#